data_AF-A0A7K3XNU2-F1
#
_entry.id   AF-A0A7K3XNU2-F1
#
_cell.length_a   1.000
_cell.length_b   1.000
_cell.length_c   1.000
_cell.angle_alpha   90.00
_cell.angle_beta   90.00
_cell.angle_gamma   90.00
#
_symmetry.space_group_name_H-M   'P 1'
#
loop_
_entity.id
_entity.type
_entity.pdbx_description
1 polymer ?
#
loop_
_entity_poly.entity_id
_entity_poly.type
_entity_poly.pdbx_seq_one_letter_code
_entity_poly.pdbx_strand_id
1 'polypeptide(L)'
;MKKLMILSAAALAIFLAMPQLAEATTTQNNITLTQEKAVKYTEIPAANLPAPVAAALAKDYAGYAIDMAFLGDDGTFKVAISKDAVKTVLRFTSKGELIK
;
A
#
# COMPACT_ATOMS: atom_id res chain seq x y z
N MET A 1 35.06 -14.49 -34.91
CA MET A 1 35.18 -13.02 -34.74
C MET A 1 35.76 -12.43 -36.01
N LYS A 2 35.12 -11.37 -36.54
CA LYS A 2 35.77 -10.16 -37.10
C LYS A 2 36.81 -10.42 -38.21
N LYS A 3 36.68 -9.95 -39.44
CA LYS A 3 36.11 -8.70 -39.99
C LYS A 3 36.28 -8.82 -41.51
N LEU A 4 35.41 -8.18 -42.28
CA LEU A 4 35.75 -7.59 -43.57
C LEU A 4 34.66 -6.50 -43.76
N MET A 5 35.01 -5.20 -43.79
CA MET A 5 35.45 -4.50 -45.01
C MET A 5 34.32 -4.57 -46.07
N ILE A 6 33.88 -3.52 -46.76
CA ILE A 6 34.54 -2.28 -47.15
C ILE A 6 33.57 -1.53 -48.08
N LEU A 7 33.68 -0.21 -48.05
CA LEU A 7 33.51 0.77 -49.14
C LEU A 7 32.23 0.86 -50.00
N SER A 8 32.04 2.13 -50.37
CA SER A 8 31.62 2.64 -51.68
C SER A 8 30.13 2.95 -51.77
N ALA A 9 29.68 4.20 -51.67
CA ALA A 9 29.93 5.42 -52.46
C ALA A 9 28.69 5.73 -53.31
N ALA A 10 28.24 6.98 -53.17
CA ALA A 10 27.46 7.78 -54.11
C ALA A 10 26.03 7.34 -54.49
N ALA A 11 25.05 8.06 -53.91
CA ALA A 11 23.86 8.64 -54.57
C ALA A 11 22.99 9.26 -53.46
N LEU A 12 23.22 10.52 -53.10
CA LEU A 12 22.48 11.67 -53.60
C LEU A 12 20.94 11.47 -53.64
N ALA A 13 20.30 11.97 -52.57
CA ALA A 13 18.95 12.51 -52.45
C ALA A 13 17.76 11.66 -52.92
N ILE A 14 16.85 11.34 -52.00
CA ILE A 14 15.45 11.77 -52.04
C ILE A 14 14.88 11.74 -50.62
N PHE A 15 14.37 12.89 -50.22
CA PHE A 15 13.43 13.13 -49.12
C PHE A 15 12.29 12.10 -49.15
N LEU A 16 12.19 11.26 -48.13
CA LEU A 16 10.92 10.66 -47.72
C LEU A 16 10.78 10.84 -46.21
N ALA A 17 9.79 11.66 -45.86
CA ALA A 17 9.37 11.95 -44.51
C ALA A 17 9.06 10.67 -43.72
N MET A 18 9.75 10.48 -42.60
CA MET A 18 9.28 9.60 -41.52
C MET A 18 9.65 10.23 -40.17
N PRO A 19 8.70 10.83 -39.43
CA PRO A 19 8.88 11.10 -38.02
C PRO A 19 8.42 9.87 -37.25
N GLN A 20 9.35 9.18 -36.59
CA GLN A 20 9.09 8.42 -35.35
C GLN A 20 10.36 7.71 -34.88
N LEU A 21 11.28 8.49 -34.28
CA LEU A 21 11.98 7.97 -33.12
C LEU A 21 10.95 7.95 -31.99
N ALA A 22 10.22 6.84 -31.89
CA ALA A 22 9.60 6.47 -30.63
C ALA A 22 10.74 6.11 -29.68
N GLU A 23 11.26 7.11 -28.97
CA GLU A 23 12.03 6.86 -27.75
C GLU A 23 11.05 6.23 -26.76
N ALA A 24 11.05 4.90 -26.68
CA ALA A 24 10.37 4.21 -25.61
C ALA A 24 11.02 4.68 -24.30
N THR A 25 10.37 5.65 -23.65
CA THR A 25 10.69 6.05 -22.29
C THR A 25 10.43 4.82 -21.43
N THR A 26 11.50 4.13 -21.06
CA THR A 26 11.44 3.14 -19.99
C THR A 26 11.21 3.94 -18.71
N THR A 27 9.95 4.11 -18.34
CA THR A 27 9.58 4.56 -17.00
C THR A 27 10.16 3.53 -16.03
N GLN A 28 11.33 3.82 -15.48
CA GLN A 28 11.86 3.10 -14.33
C GLN A 28 10.89 3.39 -13.18
N ASN A 29 9.99 2.46 -12.95
CA ASN A 29 9.13 2.46 -11.79
C ASN A 29 10.02 2.14 -10.59
N ASN A 30 10.69 3.16 -10.05
CA ASN A 30 11.41 3.06 -8.79
C ASN A 30 10.36 2.80 -7.70
N ILE A 31 10.07 1.52 -7.45
CA ILE A 31 9.31 1.10 -6.28
C ILE A 31 10.19 1.44 -5.08
N THR A 32 9.96 2.60 -4.48
CA THR A 32 10.50 2.90 -3.17
C THR A 32 9.82 1.95 -2.19
N LEU A 33 10.50 0.85 -1.86
CA LEU A 33 10.10 -0.04 -0.78
C LEU A 33 10.35 0.69 0.55
N THR A 34 9.45 1.61 0.90
CA THR A 34 9.38 2.14 2.26
C THR A 34 8.95 0.98 3.16
N GLN A 35 9.91 0.36 3.84
CA GLN A 35 9.59 -0.56 4.93
C GLN A 35 8.86 0.24 6.01
N GLU A 36 7.55 0.08 6.10
CA GLU A 36 6.78 0.61 7.22
C GLU A 36 7.35 -0.01 8.50
N LYS A 37 7.76 0.85 9.45
CA LYS A 37 8.22 0.40 10.76
C LYS A 37 7.18 -0.55 11.34
N ALA A 38 7.60 -1.76 11.72
CA ALA A 38 6.71 -2.72 12.36
C ALA A 38 6.19 -2.13 13.69
N VAL A 39 4.87 -1.94 13.77
CA VAL A 39 4.19 -1.45 14.97
C VAL A 39 4.14 -2.59 16.00
N LYS A 40 4.57 -2.30 17.23
CA LYS A 40 4.48 -3.23 18.35
C LYS A 40 3.16 -3.02 19.07
N TYR A 41 2.38 -4.08 19.21
CA TYR A 41 1.07 -4.05 19.87
C TYR A 41 1.14 -4.69 21.24
N THR A 42 0.60 -3.99 22.24
CA THR A 42 0.40 -4.49 23.61
C THR A 42 -1.09 -4.66 23.85
N GLU A 43 -1.50 -5.79 24.39
CA GLU A 43 -2.91 -6.04 24.72
C GLU A 43 -3.38 -5.07 25.81
N ILE A 44 -4.59 -4.54 25.65
CA ILE A 44 -5.25 -3.66 26.60
C ILE A 44 -6.68 -4.16 26.85
N PRO A 45 -7.25 -3.92 28.04
CA PRO A 45 -8.68 -4.12 28.26
C PRO A 45 -9.51 -3.34 27.24
N ALA A 46 -10.59 -3.92 26.72
CA ALA A 46 -11.49 -3.23 25.79
C ALA A 46 -12.09 -1.93 26.37
N ALA A 47 -12.25 -1.87 27.70
CA ALA A 47 -12.68 -0.67 28.41
C ALA A 47 -11.70 0.50 28.33
N ASN A 48 -10.43 0.24 27.97
CA ASN A 48 -9.40 1.26 27.78
C ASN A 48 -9.35 1.77 26.33
N LEU A 49 -10.24 1.31 25.44
CA LEU A 49 -10.36 1.88 24.11
C LEU A 49 -10.84 3.33 24.20
N PRO A 50 -10.27 4.25 23.40
CA PRO A 50 -10.75 5.62 23.33
C PRO A 50 -12.23 5.68 22.94
N ALA A 51 -12.96 6.64 23.53
CA ALA A 51 -14.38 6.84 23.22
C ALA A 51 -14.68 6.94 21.70
N PRO A 52 -13.86 7.60 20.86
CA PRO A 52 -14.09 7.60 19.41
C PRO A 52 -14.00 6.22 18.76
N VAL A 53 -13.07 5.36 19.20
CA VAL A 53 -12.93 3.98 18.69
C VAL A 53 -14.12 3.14 19.11
N ALA A 54 -14.54 3.24 20.38
CA ALA A 54 -15.72 2.55 20.89
C ALA A 54 -16.99 2.97 20.14
N ALA A 55 -17.14 4.27 19.84
CA ALA A 55 -18.26 4.79 19.06
C ALA A 55 -18.27 4.26 17.62
N ALA A 56 -17.10 4.19 16.95
CA ALA A 56 -16.98 3.61 15.62
C ALA A 56 -17.39 2.14 15.60
N LEU A 57 -16.93 1.35 16.57
CA LEU A 57 -17.32 -0.06 16.72
C LEU A 57 -18.82 -0.22 16.94
N ALA A 58 -19.42 0.59 17.82
CA ALA A 58 -20.85 0.54 18.09
C ALA A 58 -21.71 0.93 16.87
N LYS A 59 -21.22 1.84 16.02
CA LYS A 59 -21.92 2.33 14.82
C LYS A 59 -21.82 1.35 13.64
N ASP A 60 -20.60 0.94 13.30
CA ASP A 60 -20.31 0.23 12.05
C ASP A 60 -20.23 -1.29 12.21
N TYR A 61 -20.01 -1.76 13.44
CA TYR A 61 -19.83 -3.17 13.78
C TYR A 61 -20.82 -3.61 14.87
N ALA A 62 -22.03 -3.04 14.85
CA ALA A 62 -23.10 -3.40 15.77
C ALA A 62 -23.39 -4.92 15.73
N GLY A 63 -23.45 -5.52 16.92
CA GLY A 63 -23.68 -6.97 17.07
C GLY A 63 -22.44 -7.84 16.87
N TYR A 64 -21.26 -7.25 16.65
CA TYR A 64 -19.98 -7.95 16.83
C TYR A 64 -19.53 -7.87 18.29
N ALA A 65 -18.96 -8.96 18.81
CA ALA A 65 -18.27 -8.99 20.08
C ALA A 65 -16.83 -8.49 19.92
N ILE A 66 -16.32 -7.78 20.92
CA ILE A 66 -14.89 -7.44 21.01
C ILE A 66 -14.20 -8.60 21.71
N ASP A 67 -13.34 -9.31 20.98
CA ASP A 67 -12.59 -10.44 21.51
C ASP A 67 -11.32 -9.96 22.23
N MET A 68 -10.57 -9.05 21.60
CA MET A 68 -9.31 -8.52 22.10
C MET A 68 -9.08 -7.08 21.61
N ALA A 69 -8.37 -6.28 22.39
CA ALA A 69 -7.94 -4.94 22.03
C ALA A 69 -6.45 -4.76 22.30
N PHE A 70 -5.78 -4.00 21.44
CA PHE A 70 -4.35 -3.73 21.56
C PHE A 70 -4.04 -2.26 21.26
N LEU A 71 -3.07 -1.70 21.99
CA LEU A 71 -2.46 -0.40 21.72
C LEU A 71 -1.12 -0.59 21.01
N GLY A 72 -0.95 0.06 19.87
CA GLY A 72 0.30 0.15 19.14
C GLY A 72 1.24 1.20 19.73
N ASP A 73 2.54 0.99 19.62
CA ASP A 73 3.58 1.98 19.98
C ASP A 73 3.56 3.24 19.10
N ASP A 74 2.76 3.24 18.05
CA ASP A 74 2.46 4.37 17.16
C ASP A 74 1.16 5.11 17.54
N GLY A 75 0.45 4.67 18.58
CA GLY A 75 -0.83 5.24 19.01
C GLY A 75 -2.05 4.73 18.22
N THR A 76 -1.88 3.73 17.35
CA THR A 76 -3.00 3.05 16.70
C THR A 76 -3.59 1.98 17.60
N PHE A 77 -4.85 1.63 17.35
CA PHE A 77 -5.56 0.59 18.09
C PHE A 77 -5.85 -0.57 17.16
N LYS A 78 -5.58 -1.79 17.60
CA LYS A 78 -5.96 -3.01 16.87
C LYS A 78 -7.04 -3.72 17.69
N VAL A 79 -8.17 -4.01 17.07
CA VAL A 79 -9.32 -4.63 17.75
C VAL A 79 -9.73 -5.87 16.98
N ALA A 80 -9.67 -7.02 17.64
CA ALA A 80 -10.21 -8.27 17.12
C ALA A 80 -11.69 -8.34 17.51
N ILE A 81 -12.55 -8.53 16.52
CA ILE A 81 -13.99 -8.65 16.70
C ILE A 81 -14.51 -9.93 16.06
N SER A 82 -15.60 -10.46 16.60
CA SER A 82 -16.26 -11.64 16.06
C SER A 82 -17.78 -11.51 16.00
N LYS A 83 -18.37 -12.16 15.00
CA LYS A 83 -19.81 -12.37 14.91
C LYS A 83 -20.05 -13.74 14.31
N ASP A 84 -20.70 -14.61 15.07
CA ASP A 84 -20.88 -16.02 14.75
C ASP A 84 -19.51 -16.70 14.47
N ALA A 85 -19.31 -17.24 13.27
CA ALA A 85 -18.05 -17.86 12.86
C ALA A 85 -17.06 -16.88 12.20
N VAL A 86 -17.45 -15.62 12.00
CA VAL A 86 -16.62 -14.61 11.31
C VAL A 86 -15.78 -13.87 12.33
N LYS A 87 -14.46 -13.90 12.15
CA LYS A 87 -13.50 -13.11 12.92
C LYS A 87 -12.82 -12.09 12.03
N THR A 88 -12.65 -10.87 12.53
CA THR A 88 -12.00 -9.78 11.79
C THR A 88 -11.14 -8.97 12.75
N VAL A 89 -10.02 -8.46 12.23
CA VAL A 89 -9.15 -7.57 12.99
C VAL A 89 -9.16 -6.22 12.31
N LEU A 90 -9.58 -5.22 13.06
CA LEU A 90 -9.68 -3.84 12.62
C LEU A 90 -8.55 -3.03 13.22
N ARG A 91 -8.05 -2.06 12.46
CA ARG A 91 -7.10 -1.07 12.97
C ARG A 91 -7.72 0.32 12.93
N PHE A 92 -7.64 1.04 14.04
CA PHE A 92 -8.16 2.40 14.18
C PHE A 92 -7.07 3.40 14.55
N THR A 93 -7.26 4.66 14.15
CA THR A 93 -6.55 5.80 14.75
C THR A 93 -7.10 6.09 16.14
N SER A 94 -6.41 6.92 16.93
CA SER A 94 -6.92 7.40 18.22
C SER A 94 -8.23 8.22 18.12
N LYS A 95 -8.55 8.70 16.91
CA LYS A 95 -9.79 9.42 16.58
C LYS A 95 -10.93 8.49 16.15
N GLY A 96 -10.72 7.17 16.15
CA GLY A 96 -11.73 6.19 15.75
C GLY A 96 -11.88 6.02 14.23
N GLU A 97 -10.94 6.54 13.43
CA GLU A 97 -10.96 6.35 11.98
C GLU A 97 -10.40 4.96 11.64
N LEU A 98 -11.11 4.20 10.81
CA LEU A 98 -10.67 2.89 10.36
C LEU A 98 -9.51 3.03 9.36
N ILE A 99 -8.42 2.31 9.62
CA ILE A 99 -7.22 2.26 8.78
C ILE A 99 -7.25 1.01 7.88
N LYS A 100 -7.58 -0.15 8.45
CA LYS A 100 -7.60 -1.44 7.75
C LYS A 100 -8.48 -2.45 8.46
#